data_AF-A0A1X2AQZ6-F1
#
_entry.id   AF-A0A1X2AQZ6-F1
#
_cell.length_a   1.000
_cell.length_b   1.000
_cell.length_c   1.000
_cell.angle_alpha   90.00
_cell.angle_beta   90.00
_cell.angle_gamma   90.00
#
_symmetry.space_group_name_H-M   'P 1'
#
loop_
_entity.id
_entity.type
_entity.pdbx_description
1 polymer ?
#
loop_
_entity_poly.entity_id
_entity_poly.type
_entity_poly.pdbx_seq_one_letter_code
_entity_poly.pdbx_strand_id
1 'polypeptide(L)'
;MADVLRVAVAGATGYAGGEILRLLLGHPACADGRLTIGALTAAASAGSTLAEHHPHLIPLAQRTIEPTDPAVLASHDVVFLGLPHGHSAALAEQLGPDTLIIDCGADFRLTDAGAWERFYGTAYAGSWPYGLPELPGARERLRGARRIAVPGCYPTAALLALSPAMAEDLIEPAVTVVAVSGTSGAGRAAKTDLLGSEVIGSARAYNIAGAHRHTPEIAQGLGAVTDRDVTVSFTPVLIPTSRGILATCTARTRAPLSQLRSAYEKAYDAEPFVYLMPEGQLPRTGSVIGSNAAHVAVALDEAAETFVAIVAIDNLVKGTGGAAVQSMNLALGWPEGEGLSVVGVAP
;
A
#
# COMPACT_ATOMS: atom_id res chain seq x y z
N MET A 1 -20.36 28.15 2.05
CA MET A 1 -19.11 27.67 1.42
C MET A 1 -18.91 26.27 1.96
N ALA A 2 -18.64 25.27 1.14
CA ALA A 2 -18.22 23.98 1.68
C ALA A 2 -16.94 24.21 2.49
N ASP A 3 -16.84 23.62 3.68
CA ASP A 3 -15.65 23.78 4.50
C ASP A 3 -14.44 23.21 3.74
N VAL A 4 -13.40 24.03 3.60
CA VAL A 4 -12.17 23.67 2.88
C VAL A 4 -11.35 22.74 3.78
N LEU A 5 -11.11 21.52 3.34
CA LEU A 5 -10.29 20.56 4.09
C LEU A 5 -8.81 20.92 3.99
N ARG A 6 -8.15 20.97 5.15
CA ARG A 6 -6.71 21.19 5.27
C ARG A 6 -6.01 19.88 5.53
N VAL A 7 -5.06 19.53 4.67
CA VAL A 7 -4.31 18.27 4.73
C VAL A 7 -2.87 18.53 5.16
N ALA A 8 -2.39 17.83 6.19
CA ALA A 8 -0.96 17.78 6.51
C ALA A 8 -0.34 16.45 6.10
N VAL A 9 0.95 16.49 5.77
CA VAL A 9 1.75 15.30 5.47
C VAL A 9 2.97 15.26 6.40
N ALA A 10 2.97 14.34 7.35
CA ALA A 10 4.13 14.04 8.19
C ALA A 10 5.03 12.99 7.52
N GLY A 11 6.34 13.19 7.57
CA GLY A 11 7.29 12.40 6.76
C GLY A 11 7.29 12.83 5.29
N ALA A 12 7.01 14.09 5.00
CA ALA A 12 6.85 14.64 3.65
C ALA A 12 8.09 14.52 2.76
N THR A 13 9.27 14.26 3.32
CA THR A 13 10.54 14.13 2.59
C THR A 13 10.89 12.68 2.21
N GLY A 14 10.10 11.70 2.68
CA GLY A 14 10.21 10.30 2.26
C GLY A 14 9.47 10.02 0.94
N TYR A 15 9.69 8.83 0.35
CA TYR A 15 9.03 8.48 -0.92
C TYR A 15 7.50 8.40 -0.82
N ALA A 16 6.96 7.87 0.27
CA ALA A 16 5.51 7.84 0.50
C ALA A 16 4.92 9.26 0.59
N GLY A 17 5.55 10.15 1.37
CA GLY A 17 5.14 11.54 1.51
C GLY A 17 5.15 12.30 0.19
N GLY A 18 6.25 12.18 -0.59
CA GLY A 18 6.33 12.78 -1.92
C GLY A 18 5.26 12.24 -2.89
N GLU A 19 4.94 10.94 -2.83
CA GLU A 19 3.92 10.36 -3.70
C GLU A 19 2.50 10.79 -3.30
N ILE A 20 2.20 10.89 -2.00
CA ILE A 20 0.94 11.46 -1.51
C ILE A 20 0.80 12.89 -2.02
N LEU A 21 1.84 13.72 -1.91
CA LEU A 21 1.82 15.09 -2.40
C LEU A 21 1.61 15.17 -3.92
N ARG A 22 2.24 14.29 -4.70
CA ARG A 22 2.00 14.17 -6.15
C ARG A 22 0.53 13.91 -6.46
N LEU A 23 -0.09 12.97 -5.74
CA LEU A 23 -1.49 12.60 -5.93
C LEU A 23 -2.44 13.71 -5.48
N LEU A 24 -2.19 14.35 -4.34
CA LEU A 24 -2.99 15.47 -3.84
C LEU A 24 -2.96 16.66 -4.80
N LEU A 25 -1.80 17.00 -5.39
CA LEU A 25 -1.70 18.05 -6.41
C LEU A 25 -2.51 17.73 -7.68
N GLY A 26 -2.64 16.45 -8.03
CA GLY A 26 -3.46 15.99 -9.15
C GLY A 26 -4.93 15.72 -8.79
N HIS A 27 -5.31 15.89 -7.52
CA HIS A 27 -6.65 15.55 -7.05
C HIS A 27 -7.65 16.65 -7.44
N PRO A 28 -8.85 16.32 -7.98
CA PRO A 28 -9.86 17.30 -8.35
C PRO A 28 -10.23 18.27 -7.21
N ALA A 29 -10.36 17.75 -5.98
CA ALA A 29 -10.60 18.57 -4.79
C ALA A 29 -9.52 19.63 -4.52
N CYS A 30 -8.26 19.41 -4.92
CA CYS A 30 -7.22 20.44 -4.83
C CYS A 30 -7.40 21.52 -5.90
N ALA A 31 -7.85 21.14 -7.10
CA ALA A 31 -8.08 22.04 -8.21
C ALA A 31 -9.33 22.92 -8.02
N ASP A 32 -10.40 22.38 -7.45
CA ASP A 32 -11.66 23.10 -7.19
C ASP A 32 -11.71 23.81 -5.83
N GLY A 33 -10.66 23.65 -5.00
CA GLY A 33 -10.49 24.35 -3.73
C GLY A 33 -11.18 23.70 -2.53
N ARG A 34 -11.78 22.51 -2.66
CA ARG A 34 -12.29 21.72 -1.52
C ARG A 34 -11.18 21.20 -0.61
N LEU A 35 -9.96 21.05 -1.13
CA LEU A 35 -8.79 20.54 -0.43
C LEU A 35 -7.63 21.53 -0.56
N THR A 36 -6.92 21.77 0.54
CA THR A 36 -5.67 22.54 0.55
C THR A 36 -4.55 21.76 1.24
N ILE A 37 -3.35 21.82 0.65
CA ILE A 37 -2.16 21.20 1.23
C ILE A 37 -1.55 22.17 2.25
N GLY A 38 -1.66 21.81 3.52
CA GLY A 38 -1.16 22.55 4.68
C GLY A 38 0.28 22.20 5.05
N ALA A 39 0.49 21.82 6.30
CA ALA A 39 1.81 21.57 6.87
C ALA A 39 2.51 20.37 6.21
N LEU A 40 3.78 20.54 5.89
CA LEU A 40 4.66 19.50 5.38
C LEU A 40 5.77 19.30 6.40
N THR A 41 5.81 18.14 7.06
CA THR A 41 6.74 17.95 8.18
C THR A 41 7.72 16.81 7.96
N ALA A 42 8.92 16.92 8.52
CA ALA A 42 9.86 15.83 8.64
C ALA A 42 10.77 16.02 9.86
N ALA A 43 11.17 14.91 10.49
CA ALA A 43 11.97 14.95 11.73
C ALA A 43 13.39 15.49 11.52
N ALA A 44 14.07 15.10 10.44
CA ALA A 44 15.51 15.34 10.27
C ALA A 44 15.86 16.56 9.40
N SER A 45 14.90 17.14 8.69
CA SER A 45 15.16 18.13 7.62
C SER A 45 14.28 19.38 7.72
N ALA A 46 13.76 19.69 8.92
CA ALA A 46 13.04 20.93 9.16
C ALA A 46 13.89 22.16 8.79
N GLY A 47 13.26 23.16 8.17
CA GLY A 47 13.90 24.38 7.67
C GLY A 47 14.33 24.33 6.20
N SER A 48 14.54 23.14 5.63
CA SER A 48 14.79 22.99 4.18
C SER A 48 13.54 23.23 3.35
N THR A 49 13.70 23.50 2.06
CA THR A 49 12.59 23.58 1.10
C THR A 49 12.19 22.21 0.58
N LEU A 50 10.93 22.02 0.18
CA LEU A 50 10.48 20.75 -0.40
C LEU A 50 11.24 20.38 -1.68
N ALA A 51 11.67 21.37 -2.48
CA ALA A 51 12.43 21.14 -3.71
C ALA A 51 13.75 20.39 -3.49
N GLU A 52 14.40 20.58 -2.34
CA GLU A 52 15.63 19.85 -1.97
C GLU A 52 15.38 18.34 -1.81
N HIS A 53 14.14 17.94 -1.56
CA HIS A 53 13.72 16.55 -1.37
C HIS A 53 12.98 15.98 -2.56
N HIS A 54 12.08 16.76 -3.15
CA HIS A 54 11.18 16.34 -4.21
C HIS A 54 11.14 17.39 -5.33
N PRO A 55 12.19 17.45 -6.18
CA PRO A 55 12.29 18.47 -7.24
C PRO A 55 11.21 18.35 -8.32
N HIS A 56 10.49 17.22 -8.37
CA HIS A 56 9.36 17.01 -9.27
C HIS A 56 8.07 17.69 -8.79
N LEU A 57 7.97 18.11 -7.52
CA LEU A 57 6.79 18.76 -6.94
C LEU A 57 6.87 20.29 -7.07
N ILE A 58 7.03 20.77 -8.31
CA ILE A 58 7.27 22.19 -8.62
C ILE A 58 6.26 23.15 -7.95
N PRO A 59 4.94 22.89 -7.94
CA PRO A 59 3.98 23.79 -7.29
C PRO A 59 4.20 23.98 -5.79
N LEU A 60 4.87 23.03 -5.13
CA LEU A 60 5.16 23.05 -3.70
C LEU A 60 6.66 23.30 -3.41
N ALA A 61 7.48 23.58 -4.43
CA ALA A 61 8.93 23.66 -4.34
C ALA A 61 9.43 24.57 -3.21
N GLN A 62 8.77 25.72 -3.01
CA GLN A 62 9.15 26.75 -2.03
C GLN A 62 8.54 26.51 -0.63
N ARG A 63 7.76 25.44 -0.43
CA ARG A 63 7.21 25.11 0.89
C ARG A 63 8.36 24.71 1.82
N THR A 64 8.46 25.37 2.96
CA THR A 64 9.41 25.01 4.02
C THR A 64 8.93 23.76 4.74
N ILE A 65 9.84 22.81 4.98
CA ILE A 65 9.58 21.64 5.82
C ILE A 65 9.58 22.08 7.28
N GLU A 66 8.50 21.75 7.99
CA GLU A 66 8.34 22.04 9.41
C GLU A 66 8.77 20.83 10.27
N PRO A 67 9.03 21.01 11.57
CA PRO A 67 9.22 19.89 12.49
C PRO A 67 7.98 18.99 12.54
N THR A 68 8.16 17.68 12.64
CA THR A 68 7.06 16.76 12.89
C THR A 68 6.63 16.86 14.35
N ASP A 69 5.67 17.74 14.61
CA ASP A 69 5.17 18.09 15.95
C ASP A 69 3.62 18.07 15.95
N PRO A 70 2.97 17.45 16.95
CA PRO A 70 1.52 17.51 17.12
C PRO A 70 0.93 18.92 17.01
N ALA A 71 1.58 19.95 17.56
CA ALA A 71 1.10 21.33 17.51
C ALA A 71 1.04 21.90 16.08
N VAL A 72 1.96 21.47 15.20
CA VAL A 72 1.97 21.83 13.78
C VAL A 72 0.86 21.08 13.03
N LEU A 73 0.61 19.82 13.41
CA LEU A 73 -0.31 18.93 12.72
C LEU A 73 -1.78 19.11 13.15
N ALA A 74 -2.05 19.45 14.41
CA ALA A 74 -3.39 19.45 15.02
C ALA A 74 -4.41 20.41 14.37
N SER A 75 -3.96 21.43 13.62
CA SER A 75 -4.86 22.36 12.93
C SER A 75 -5.38 21.87 11.56
N HIS A 76 -5.29 20.56 11.29
CA HIS A 76 -5.61 19.96 10.00
C HIS A 76 -6.71 18.90 10.15
N ASP A 77 -7.61 18.87 9.17
CA ASP A 77 -8.73 17.93 9.12
C ASP A 77 -8.26 16.52 8.76
N VAL A 78 -7.22 16.43 7.93
CA VAL A 78 -6.62 15.18 7.48
C VAL A 78 -5.11 15.21 7.72
N VAL A 79 -4.57 14.15 8.30
CA VAL A 79 -3.13 14.00 8.51
C VAL A 79 -2.66 12.65 7.97
N PHE A 80 -1.78 12.69 6.97
CA PHE A 80 -1.06 11.52 6.49
C PHE A 80 0.23 11.32 7.31
N LEU A 81 0.46 10.11 7.80
CA LEU A 81 1.66 9.74 8.55
C LEU A 81 2.55 8.82 7.70
N GLY A 82 3.51 9.41 6.98
CA GLY A 82 4.54 8.72 6.21
C GLY A 82 5.79 8.42 7.04
N LEU A 83 5.62 7.87 8.24
CA LEU A 83 6.69 7.72 9.24
C LEU A 83 7.24 6.28 9.30
N PRO A 84 8.47 6.07 9.79
CA PRO A 84 8.94 4.72 10.13
C PRO A 84 8.06 4.07 11.21
N HIS A 85 8.03 2.74 11.25
CA HIS A 85 7.26 1.97 12.24
C HIS A 85 7.65 2.33 13.70
N GLY A 86 6.67 2.34 14.59
CA GLY A 86 6.81 2.66 16.01
C GLY A 86 6.79 4.15 16.33
N HIS A 87 6.54 5.02 15.35
CA HIS A 87 6.49 6.47 15.54
C HIS A 87 5.11 7.07 15.32
N SER A 88 4.21 6.39 14.62
CA SER A 88 2.88 6.94 14.32
C SER A 88 1.95 6.82 15.52
N ALA A 89 2.07 5.77 16.35
CA ALA A 89 1.16 5.57 17.49
C ALA A 89 1.17 6.74 18.48
N ALA A 90 2.34 7.11 19.01
CA ALA A 90 2.48 8.19 19.98
C ALA A 90 2.10 9.57 19.40
N LEU A 91 2.29 9.77 18.10
CA LEU A 91 1.88 11.00 17.43
C LEU A 91 0.36 11.04 17.24
N ALA A 92 -0.25 9.94 16.82
CA ALA A 92 -1.68 9.84 16.56
C ALA A 92 -2.54 10.08 17.80
N GLU A 93 -2.08 9.65 18.98
CA GLU A 93 -2.75 9.92 20.27
C GLU A 93 -2.90 11.43 20.56
N GLN A 94 -2.00 12.26 20.00
CA GLN A 94 -1.96 13.70 20.27
C GLN A 94 -2.75 14.54 19.25
N LEU A 95 -3.23 13.96 18.15
CA LEU A 95 -3.95 14.68 17.09
C LEU A 95 -5.47 14.78 17.32
N GLY A 96 -5.98 14.20 18.40
CA GLY A 96 -7.40 14.25 18.76
C GLY A 96 -8.29 13.33 17.90
N PRO A 97 -9.54 13.08 18.34
CA PRO A 97 -10.43 12.12 17.69
C PRO A 97 -11.00 12.60 16.35
N ASP A 98 -11.14 13.91 16.15
CA ASP A 98 -11.85 14.50 15.01
C ASP A 98 -11.02 14.53 13.72
N THR A 99 -9.68 14.56 13.84
CA THR A 99 -8.77 14.49 12.70
C THR A 99 -8.85 13.12 12.03
N LEU A 100 -8.99 13.10 10.70
CA LEU A 100 -8.81 11.90 9.90
C LEU A 100 -7.30 11.57 9.82
N ILE A 101 -6.89 10.50 10.50
CA ILE A 101 -5.49 10.04 10.48
C ILE A 101 -5.35 8.86 9.53
N ILE A 102 -4.42 8.99 8.58
CA ILE A 102 -4.11 7.97 7.58
C ILE A 102 -2.65 7.58 7.77
N ASP A 103 -2.42 6.43 8.42
CA ASP A 103 -1.10 5.95 8.74
C ASP A 103 -0.54 5.05 7.64
N CYS A 104 0.55 5.49 7.00
CA CYS A 104 1.30 4.69 6.04
C CYS A 104 2.29 3.73 6.72
N GLY A 105 2.53 3.89 8.02
CA GLY A 105 3.27 2.97 8.87
C GLY A 105 2.54 1.66 9.13
N ALA A 106 3.09 0.86 10.03
CA ALA A 106 2.58 -0.47 10.34
C ALA A 106 1.82 -0.55 11.67
N ASP A 107 1.89 0.48 12.51
CA ASP A 107 1.56 0.47 13.94
C ASP A 107 0.12 0.01 14.24
N PHE A 108 -0.78 0.22 13.28
CA PHE A 108 -2.20 -0.09 13.40
C PHE A 108 -2.71 -1.15 12.40
N ARG A 109 -1.82 -1.89 11.74
CA ARG A 109 -2.21 -2.86 10.70
C ARG A 109 -2.61 -4.23 11.25
N LEU A 110 -1.82 -4.74 12.19
CA LEU A 110 -2.05 -6.08 12.74
C LEU A 110 -3.19 -6.04 13.76
N THR A 111 -4.03 -7.08 13.78
CA THR A 111 -5.13 -7.24 14.74
C THR A 111 -4.77 -8.19 15.88
N ASP A 112 -3.64 -8.89 15.77
CA ASP A 112 -3.12 -9.80 16.79
C ASP A 112 -1.91 -9.18 17.50
N ALA A 113 -2.04 -8.99 18.81
CA ALA A 113 -1.01 -8.40 19.64
C ALA A 113 0.26 -9.29 19.71
N GLY A 114 0.08 -10.61 19.74
CA GLY A 114 1.21 -11.56 19.79
C GLY A 114 2.06 -11.52 18.51
N ALA A 115 1.43 -11.46 17.35
CA ALA A 115 2.09 -11.26 16.07
C ALA A 115 2.79 -9.90 16.01
N TRP A 116 2.18 -8.83 16.51
CA TRP A 116 2.85 -7.53 16.61
C TRP A 116 4.12 -7.61 17.46
N GLU A 117 4.03 -8.09 18.69
CA GLU A 117 5.17 -8.19 19.61
C GLU A 117 6.30 -9.05 19.02
N ARG A 118 5.94 -10.18 18.39
CA ARG A 118 6.91 -11.08 17.75
C ARG A 118 7.68 -10.41 16.60
N PHE A 119 7.01 -9.59 15.77
CA PHE A 119 7.62 -9.04 14.55
C PHE A 119 8.19 -7.62 14.73
N TYR A 120 7.69 -6.86 15.70
CA TYR A 120 8.05 -5.46 15.92
C TYR A 120 8.76 -5.22 17.24
N GLY A 121 8.65 -6.12 18.23
CA GLY A 121 9.37 -6.02 19.50
C GLY A 121 8.99 -4.81 20.35
N THR A 122 7.77 -4.29 20.17
CA THR A 122 7.24 -3.12 20.89
C THR A 122 5.80 -3.41 21.33
N ALA A 123 5.25 -2.59 22.23
CA ALA A 123 3.87 -2.74 22.69
C ALA A 123 2.88 -2.56 21.54
N TYR A 124 1.81 -3.36 21.54
CA TYR A 124 0.75 -3.30 20.54
C TYR A 124 -0.13 -2.06 20.72
N ALA A 125 -0.21 -1.23 19.68
CA ALA A 125 -0.97 0.03 19.71
C ALA A 125 -2.46 -0.13 19.38
N GLY A 126 -2.90 -1.32 18.99
CA GLY A 126 -4.25 -1.59 18.47
C GLY A 126 -4.27 -1.68 16.94
N SER A 127 -5.47 -1.65 16.36
CA SER A 127 -5.68 -1.74 14.91
C SER A 127 -6.70 -0.74 14.42
N TRP A 128 -6.52 -0.26 13.19
CA TRP A 128 -7.47 0.62 12.50
C TRP A 128 -8.05 -0.06 11.25
N PRO A 129 -9.15 0.47 10.68
CA PRO A 129 -9.63 0.06 9.37
C PRO A 129 -8.50 -0.02 8.33
N TYR A 130 -8.33 -1.21 7.77
CA TYR A 130 -7.25 -1.52 6.83
C TYR A 130 -7.58 -0.97 5.44
N GLY A 131 -6.69 -0.13 4.90
CA GLY A 131 -6.87 0.67 3.68
C GLY A 131 -6.71 -0.11 2.37
N LEU A 132 -7.34 -1.28 2.25
CA LEU A 132 -7.40 -2.07 1.01
C LEU A 132 -8.87 -2.31 0.63
N PRO A 133 -9.55 -1.34 -0.02
CA PRO A 133 -11.00 -1.37 -0.22
C PRO A 133 -11.54 -2.62 -0.91
N GLU A 134 -10.74 -3.22 -1.80
CA GLU A 134 -11.10 -4.41 -2.59
C GLU A 134 -11.21 -5.70 -1.76
N LEU A 135 -10.70 -5.71 -0.52
CA LEU A 135 -10.90 -6.87 0.35
C LEU A 135 -12.35 -6.94 0.84
N PRO A 136 -12.92 -8.17 1.02
CA PRO A 136 -14.26 -8.35 1.53
C PRO A 136 -14.54 -7.53 2.81
N GLY A 137 -15.53 -6.66 2.74
CA GLY A 137 -15.97 -5.78 3.83
C GLY A 137 -15.04 -4.61 4.18
N ALA A 138 -13.86 -4.47 3.55
CA ALA A 138 -12.93 -3.39 3.86
C ALA A 138 -13.45 -2.02 3.41
N ARG A 139 -14.00 -1.91 2.21
CA ARG A 139 -14.62 -0.68 1.70
C ARG A 139 -15.66 -0.08 2.64
N GLU A 140 -16.52 -0.91 3.23
CA GLU A 140 -17.54 -0.44 4.19
C GLU A 140 -16.93 0.10 5.49
N ARG A 141 -15.88 -0.52 5.99
CA ARG A 141 -15.17 -0.05 7.19
C ARG A 141 -14.44 1.27 6.99
N LEU A 142 -14.13 1.62 5.74
CA LEU A 142 -13.42 2.86 5.40
C LEU A 142 -14.38 4.05 5.19
N ARG A 143 -15.64 3.80 4.85
CA ARG A 143 -16.63 4.88 4.64
C ARG A 143 -16.86 5.65 5.93
N GLY A 144 -16.57 6.95 5.90
CA GLY A 144 -16.69 7.82 7.08
C GLY A 144 -15.68 7.55 8.19
N ALA A 145 -14.66 6.70 7.97
CA ALA A 145 -13.64 6.41 8.96
C ALA A 145 -12.88 7.69 9.38
N ARG A 146 -12.33 7.69 10.60
CA ARG A 146 -11.40 8.73 11.08
C ARG A 146 -9.99 8.21 11.29
N ARG A 147 -9.79 6.91 11.07
CA ARG A 147 -8.54 6.19 11.30
C ARG A 147 -8.39 5.17 10.18
N ILE A 148 -7.22 5.16 9.55
CA ILE A 148 -6.93 4.25 8.44
C ILE A 148 -5.50 3.76 8.60
N ALA A 149 -5.32 2.44 8.59
CA ALA A 149 -4.02 1.80 8.47
C ALA A 149 -3.80 1.42 7.01
N VAL A 150 -2.91 2.12 6.31
CA VAL A 150 -2.61 1.83 4.91
C VAL A 150 -1.83 0.51 4.85
N PRO A 151 -2.18 -0.41 3.95
CA PRO A 151 -1.49 -1.68 3.74
C PRO A 151 0.01 -1.54 3.45
N GLY A 152 0.75 -2.59 3.74
CA GLY A 152 2.08 -2.79 3.18
C GLY A 152 1.99 -3.08 1.68
N CYS A 153 3.00 -2.62 0.93
CA CYS A 153 3.03 -2.76 -0.52
C CYS A 153 3.03 -4.23 -1.00
N TYR A 154 3.76 -5.13 -0.33
CA TYR A 154 3.74 -6.57 -0.64
C TYR A 154 2.42 -7.24 -0.26
N PRO A 155 1.85 -7.01 0.95
CA PRO A 155 0.51 -7.44 1.31
C PRO A 155 -0.54 -7.02 0.29
N THR A 156 -0.54 -5.77 -0.18
CA THR A 156 -1.46 -5.34 -1.23
C THR A 156 -1.39 -6.25 -2.46
N ALA A 157 -0.18 -6.53 -2.96
CA ALA A 157 -0.01 -7.38 -4.13
C ALA A 157 -0.46 -8.84 -3.86
N ALA A 158 0.00 -9.42 -2.76
CA ALA A 158 -0.28 -10.82 -2.43
C ALA A 158 -1.77 -11.07 -2.11
N LEU A 159 -2.41 -10.15 -1.39
CA LEU A 159 -3.81 -10.26 -1.01
C LEU A 159 -4.72 -10.10 -2.23
N LEU A 160 -4.44 -9.14 -3.14
CA LEU A 160 -5.15 -9.04 -4.41
C LEU A 160 -4.93 -10.28 -5.30
N ALA A 161 -3.75 -10.90 -5.21
CA ALA A 161 -3.44 -12.11 -5.97
C ALA A 161 -4.14 -13.36 -5.42
N LEU A 162 -4.37 -13.49 -4.11
CA LEU A 162 -4.76 -14.77 -3.49
C LEU A 162 -6.16 -14.78 -2.86
N SER A 163 -6.68 -13.63 -2.42
CA SER A 163 -7.94 -13.60 -1.64
C SER A 163 -9.14 -14.18 -2.39
N PRO A 164 -9.36 -13.94 -3.70
CA PRO A 164 -10.50 -14.51 -4.41
C PRO A 164 -10.51 -16.05 -4.42
N ALA A 165 -9.37 -16.68 -4.69
CA ALA A 165 -9.26 -18.13 -4.68
C ALA A 165 -9.40 -18.72 -3.27
N MET A 166 -8.85 -18.05 -2.26
CA MET A 166 -8.95 -18.46 -0.85
C MET A 166 -10.39 -18.36 -0.33
N ALA A 167 -11.09 -17.28 -0.67
CA ALA A 167 -12.46 -17.00 -0.22
C ALA A 167 -13.49 -18.02 -0.75
N GLU A 168 -13.24 -18.58 -1.93
CA GLU A 168 -14.08 -19.61 -2.54
C GLU A 168 -13.58 -21.05 -2.22
N ASP A 169 -12.62 -21.21 -1.30
CA ASP A 169 -11.99 -22.49 -0.90
C ASP A 169 -11.46 -23.31 -2.10
N LEU A 170 -10.91 -22.61 -3.11
CA LEU A 170 -10.40 -23.24 -4.33
C LEU A 170 -8.91 -23.59 -4.24
N ILE A 171 -8.21 -23.14 -3.20
CA ILE A 171 -6.77 -23.38 -2.99
C ILE A 171 -6.51 -23.83 -1.55
N GLU A 172 -5.43 -24.58 -1.34
CA GLU A 172 -4.97 -24.91 0.00
C GLU A 172 -4.47 -23.65 0.76
N PRO A 173 -4.64 -23.59 2.09
CA PRO A 173 -4.34 -22.39 2.89
C PRO A 173 -2.83 -22.17 3.13
N ALA A 174 -1.99 -23.09 2.64
CA ALA A 174 -0.55 -22.94 2.61
C ALA A 174 -0.12 -22.28 1.30
N VAL A 175 0.27 -21.01 1.37
CA VAL A 175 0.61 -20.19 0.21
C VAL A 175 2.10 -19.86 0.17
N THR A 176 2.64 -19.74 -1.04
CA THR A 176 4.00 -19.23 -1.29
C THR A 176 3.92 -17.94 -2.09
N VAL A 177 4.67 -16.92 -1.68
CA VAL A 177 4.75 -15.64 -2.35
C VAL A 177 6.21 -15.29 -2.59
N VAL A 178 6.60 -15.19 -3.86
CA VAL A 178 7.87 -14.61 -4.28
C VAL A 178 7.57 -13.31 -4.99
N ALA A 179 8.01 -12.19 -4.43
CA ALA A 179 7.68 -10.88 -4.96
C ALA A 179 8.93 -10.05 -5.23
N VAL A 180 9.14 -9.66 -6.48
CA VAL A 180 10.16 -8.69 -6.85
C VAL A 180 9.66 -7.28 -6.58
N SER A 181 10.53 -6.38 -6.11
CA SER A 181 10.21 -4.97 -5.88
C SER A 181 11.32 -4.06 -6.35
N GLY A 182 10.92 -2.92 -6.91
CA GLY A 182 11.82 -1.78 -7.05
C GLY A 182 12.31 -1.26 -5.70
N THR A 183 13.45 -0.59 -5.73
CA THR A 183 14.22 -0.16 -4.55
C THR A 183 13.54 0.92 -3.71
N SER A 184 12.58 1.68 -4.27
CA SER A 184 11.84 2.69 -3.50
C SER A 184 11.02 2.11 -2.33
N GLY A 185 10.64 0.83 -2.41
CA GLY A 185 9.97 0.12 -1.33
C GLY A 185 10.83 -0.05 -0.07
N ALA A 186 12.16 0.05 -0.19
CA ALA A 186 13.09 0.02 0.94
C ALA A 186 13.22 1.37 1.66
N GLY A 187 12.52 2.41 1.18
CA GLY A 187 12.54 3.76 1.73
C GLY A 187 13.71 4.61 1.22
N ARG A 188 13.83 5.83 1.77
CA ARG A 188 14.75 6.87 1.30
C ARG A 188 15.98 7.07 2.20
N ALA A 189 16.12 6.26 3.26
CA ALA A 189 17.30 6.31 4.12
C ALA A 189 18.53 5.79 3.36
N ALA A 190 19.58 6.61 3.29
CA ALA A 190 20.81 6.23 2.62
C ALA A 190 21.51 5.10 3.38
N LYS A 191 21.68 3.95 2.72
CA LYS A 191 22.39 2.78 3.23
C LYS A 191 23.22 2.18 2.09
N THR A 192 24.38 1.62 2.42
CA THR A 192 25.29 1.04 1.41
C THR A 192 24.55 0.04 0.51
N ASP A 193 23.74 -0.85 1.08
CA ASP A 193 23.00 -1.89 0.36
C ASP A 193 21.88 -1.39 -0.57
N LEU A 194 21.64 -0.07 -0.60
CA LEU A 194 20.68 0.63 -1.45
C LEU A 194 21.34 1.68 -2.35
N LEU A 195 22.67 1.81 -2.34
CA LEU A 195 23.38 2.69 -3.26
C LEU A 195 23.22 2.20 -4.70
N GLY A 196 23.22 3.13 -5.66
CA GLY A 196 23.06 2.83 -7.09
C GLY A 196 24.03 1.76 -7.60
N SER A 197 25.30 1.85 -7.19
CA SER A 197 26.34 0.88 -7.58
C SER A 197 26.11 -0.54 -7.03
N GLU A 198 25.38 -0.69 -5.93
CA GLU A 198 25.07 -2.01 -5.34
C GLU A 198 23.80 -2.63 -5.96
N VAL A 199 22.82 -1.80 -6.34
CA VAL A 199 21.52 -2.27 -6.82
C VAL A 199 21.46 -2.42 -8.34
N ILE A 200 22.16 -1.59 -9.12
CA ILE A 200 22.11 -1.62 -10.59
C ILE A 200 22.77 -2.91 -11.10
N GLY A 201 22.06 -3.66 -11.94
CA GLY A 201 22.54 -4.92 -12.50
C GLY A 201 22.54 -6.10 -11.52
N SER A 202 21.91 -5.95 -10.35
CA SER A 202 21.85 -6.97 -9.30
C SER A 202 20.40 -7.28 -8.88
N ALA A 203 20.18 -8.49 -8.37
CA ALA A 203 18.94 -8.88 -7.71
C ALA A 203 19.27 -9.70 -6.46
N ARG A 204 18.54 -9.47 -5.37
CA ARG A 204 18.77 -10.18 -4.10
C ARG A 204 17.49 -10.43 -3.32
N ALA A 205 17.33 -11.66 -2.81
CA ALA A 205 16.34 -11.96 -1.78
C ALA A 205 16.80 -11.35 -0.44
N TYR A 206 15.84 -10.98 0.41
CA TYR A 206 16.14 -10.44 1.75
C TYR A 206 15.05 -10.81 2.75
N ASN A 207 15.37 -10.80 4.05
CA ASN A 207 14.42 -11.10 5.13
C ASN A 207 13.58 -12.38 4.89
N ILE A 208 14.24 -13.42 4.37
CA ILE A 208 13.61 -14.68 3.95
C ILE A 208 13.17 -15.53 5.16
N ALA A 209 12.52 -16.66 4.88
CA ALA A 209 12.17 -17.67 5.89
C ALA A 209 11.32 -17.13 7.04
N GLY A 210 10.31 -16.32 6.70
CA GLY A 210 9.33 -15.79 7.66
C GLY A 210 9.84 -14.61 8.49
N ALA A 211 11.02 -14.05 8.19
CA ALA A 211 11.57 -12.91 8.91
C ALA A 211 10.98 -11.56 8.46
N HIS A 212 10.48 -11.46 7.23
CA HIS A 212 9.93 -10.19 6.74
C HIS A 212 8.61 -9.83 7.46
N ARG A 213 8.50 -8.58 7.91
CA ARG A 213 7.37 -8.08 8.73
C ARG A 213 6.01 -8.03 8.04
N HIS A 214 5.98 -8.04 6.70
CA HIS A 214 4.74 -8.22 5.94
C HIS A 214 4.22 -9.66 5.91
N THR A 215 4.98 -10.66 6.35
CA THR A 215 4.50 -12.07 6.41
C THR A 215 3.24 -12.23 7.26
N PRO A 216 3.17 -11.74 8.52
CA PRO A 216 1.94 -11.82 9.32
C PRO A 216 0.78 -11.01 8.73
N GLU A 217 1.08 -9.93 8.01
CA GLU A 217 0.06 -9.08 7.38
C GLU A 217 -0.63 -9.81 6.20
N ILE A 218 0.14 -10.55 5.39
CA ILE A 218 -0.42 -11.44 4.35
C ILE A 218 -1.26 -12.55 4.99
N ALA A 219 -0.74 -13.20 6.04
CA ALA A 219 -1.44 -14.27 6.73
C ALA A 219 -2.77 -13.80 7.33
N GLN A 220 -2.77 -12.62 7.98
CA GLN A 220 -3.97 -11.99 8.54
C GLN A 220 -5.02 -11.68 7.47
N GLY A 221 -4.60 -11.07 6.35
CA GLY A 221 -5.54 -10.71 5.28
C GLY A 221 -6.19 -11.93 4.62
N LEU A 222 -5.42 -13.01 4.42
CA LEU A 222 -5.96 -14.27 3.89
C LEU A 222 -6.82 -15.00 4.92
N GLY A 223 -6.41 -15.03 6.19
CA GLY A 223 -7.20 -15.62 7.27
C GLY A 223 -8.52 -14.89 7.52
N ALA A 224 -8.67 -13.64 7.06
CA ALA A 224 -9.93 -12.92 7.14
C ALA A 224 -10.98 -13.38 6.11
N VAL A 225 -10.60 -14.20 5.12
CA VAL A 225 -11.50 -14.69 4.07
C VAL A 225 -11.68 -16.21 4.10
N THR A 226 -11.14 -16.91 5.10
CA THR A 226 -11.30 -18.36 5.25
C THR A 226 -11.29 -18.76 6.72
N ASP A 227 -11.97 -19.85 7.06
CA ASP A 227 -11.93 -20.45 8.40
C ASP A 227 -10.75 -21.42 8.59
N ARG A 228 -9.89 -21.57 7.56
CA ARG A 228 -8.75 -22.49 7.57
C ARG A 228 -7.48 -21.83 8.09
N ASP A 229 -6.60 -22.62 8.71
CA ASP A 229 -5.30 -22.13 9.19
C ASP A 229 -4.37 -21.76 8.03
N VAL A 230 -4.15 -20.46 7.84
CA VAL A 230 -3.28 -19.94 6.77
C VAL A 230 -1.81 -19.96 7.17
N THR A 231 -0.95 -20.46 6.27
CA THR A 231 0.51 -20.35 6.39
C THR A 231 1.10 -19.68 5.17
N VAL A 232 2.09 -18.81 5.38
CA VAL A 232 2.68 -17.98 4.32
C VAL A 232 4.19 -18.19 4.27
N SER A 233 4.68 -18.68 3.15
CA SER A 233 6.10 -18.63 2.79
C SER A 233 6.34 -17.39 1.92
N PHE A 234 6.89 -16.33 2.50
CA PHE A 234 7.14 -15.07 1.80
C PHE A 234 8.64 -14.80 1.58
N THR A 235 9.00 -14.58 0.31
CA THR A 235 10.36 -14.21 -0.10
C THR A 235 10.31 -12.93 -0.96
N PRO A 236 10.65 -11.76 -0.39
CA PRO A 236 10.81 -10.55 -1.18
C PRO A 236 12.18 -10.52 -1.85
N VAL A 237 12.22 -9.98 -3.06
CA VAL A 237 13.42 -9.84 -3.88
C VAL A 237 13.55 -8.38 -4.34
N LEU A 238 14.68 -7.75 -4.06
CA LEU A 238 15.02 -6.45 -4.63
C LEU A 238 15.55 -6.63 -6.05
N ILE A 239 15.10 -5.79 -6.98
CA ILE A 239 15.49 -5.78 -8.41
C ILE A 239 15.93 -4.37 -8.85
N PRO A 240 16.65 -4.21 -9.99
CA PRO A 240 17.24 -2.93 -10.39
C PRO A 240 16.22 -2.00 -11.07
N THR A 241 15.07 -1.80 -10.43
CA THR A 241 14.06 -0.79 -10.81
C THR A 241 13.83 0.16 -9.62
N SER A 242 13.31 1.35 -9.90
CA SER A 242 12.93 2.29 -8.83
C SER A 242 11.57 1.91 -8.23
N ARG A 243 10.61 1.54 -9.09
CA ARG A 243 9.22 1.24 -8.73
C ARG A 243 8.78 -0.13 -9.24
N GLY A 244 7.61 -0.53 -8.76
CA GLY A 244 6.87 -1.72 -9.17
C GLY A 244 7.07 -2.89 -8.22
N ILE A 245 5.98 -3.62 -7.96
CA ILE A 245 6.02 -4.98 -7.40
C ILE A 245 5.41 -5.93 -8.42
N LEU A 246 6.09 -7.05 -8.67
CA LEU A 246 5.52 -8.21 -9.36
C LEU A 246 5.54 -9.38 -8.38
N ALA A 247 4.35 -9.81 -7.93
CA ALA A 247 4.20 -10.92 -7.01
C ALA A 247 3.77 -12.18 -7.76
N THR A 248 4.56 -13.23 -7.64
CA THR A 248 4.20 -14.59 -8.04
C THR A 248 3.71 -15.32 -6.79
N CYS A 249 2.43 -15.66 -6.77
CA CYS A 249 1.75 -16.26 -5.64
C CYS A 249 1.26 -17.65 -6.03
N THR A 250 1.52 -18.66 -5.21
CA THR A 250 1.15 -20.04 -5.49
C THR A 250 0.53 -20.74 -4.29
N ALA A 251 -0.32 -21.72 -4.57
CA ALA A 251 -0.92 -22.61 -3.61
C ALA A 251 -1.31 -23.91 -4.32
N ARG A 252 -1.40 -25.03 -3.59
CA ARG A 252 -1.91 -26.28 -4.18
C ARG A 252 -3.40 -26.14 -4.49
N THR A 253 -3.86 -26.73 -5.59
CA THR A 253 -5.28 -26.77 -5.94
C THR A 253 -5.62 -28.04 -6.72
N ARG A 254 -6.89 -28.44 -6.64
CA ARG A 254 -7.51 -29.43 -7.54
C ARG A 254 -8.68 -28.83 -8.32
N ALA A 255 -8.94 -27.54 -8.15
CA ALA A 255 -10.01 -26.85 -8.86
C ALA A 255 -9.61 -26.65 -10.33
N PRO A 256 -10.54 -26.80 -11.29
CA PRO A 256 -10.26 -26.48 -12.68
C PRO A 256 -10.05 -24.96 -12.83
N LEU A 257 -9.21 -24.57 -13.82
CA LEU A 257 -8.91 -23.16 -14.10
C LEU A 257 -10.17 -22.31 -14.32
N SER A 258 -11.23 -22.88 -14.90
CA SER A 258 -12.50 -22.16 -15.10
C SER A 258 -13.14 -21.70 -13.78
N GLN A 259 -13.14 -22.54 -12.74
CA GLN A 259 -13.67 -22.16 -11.42
C GLN A 259 -12.80 -21.10 -10.75
N LEU A 260 -11.48 -21.25 -10.82
CA LEU A 260 -10.54 -20.24 -10.35
C LEU A 260 -10.84 -18.91 -11.03
N ARG A 261 -10.90 -18.88 -12.36
CA ARG A 261 -11.12 -17.66 -13.14
C ARG A 261 -12.46 -17.00 -12.79
N SER A 262 -13.54 -17.77 -12.63
CA SER A 262 -14.84 -17.24 -12.20
C SER A 262 -14.81 -16.60 -10.81
N ALA A 263 -13.98 -17.09 -9.88
CA ALA A 263 -13.79 -16.43 -8.59
C ALA A 263 -13.16 -15.03 -8.73
N TYR A 264 -12.23 -14.84 -9.67
CA TYR A 264 -11.60 -13.54 -9.93
C TYR A 264 -12.53 -12.59 -10.68
N GLU A 265 -13.31 -13.08 -11.65
CA GLU A 265 -14.37 -12.27 -12.29
C GLU A 265 -15.37 -11.78 -11.24
N LYS A 266 -15.88 -12.68 -10.39
CA LYS A 266 -16.79 -12.33 -9.29
C LYS A 266 -16.19 -11.27 -8.37
N ALA A 267 -14.91 -11.37 -8.05
CA ALA A 267 -14.24 -10.45 -7.15
C ALA A 267 -13.95 -9.08 -7.79
N TYR A 268 -13.58 -9.04 -9.08
CA TYR A 268 -12.94 -7.87 -9.67
C TYR A 268 -13.67 -7.23 -10.86
N ASP A 269 -14.74 -7.81 -11.40
CA ASP A 269 -15.48 -7.23 -12.53
C ASP A 269 -16.01 -5.81 -12.26
N ALA A 270 -16.33 -5.51 -11.00
CA ALA A 270 -16.80 -4.19 -10.57
C ALA A 270 -15.70 -3.33 -9.91
N GLU A 271 -14.46 -3.83 -9.81
CA GLU A 271 -13.38 -3.11 -9.15
C GLU A 271 -12.61 -2.23 -10.14
N PRO A 272 -12.67 -0.88 -10.01
CA PRO A 272 -12.10 0.00 -11.01
C PRO A 272 -10.57 -0.06 -11.07
N PHE A 273 -9.93 -0.46 -9.97
CA PHE A 273 -8.47 -0.50 -9.85
C PHE A 273 -7.87 -1.89 -10.07
N VAL A 274 -8.69 -2.93 -10.24
CA VAL A 274 -8.18 -4.29 -10.43
C VAL A 274 -8.53 -4.76 -11.83
N TYR A 275 -7.51 -4.96 -12.65
CA TYR A 275 -7.67 -5.44 -14.02
C TYR A 275 -7.30 -6.91 -14.09
N LEU A 276 -8.30 -7.78 -14.22
CA LEU A 276 -8.08 -9.18 -14.55
C LEU A 276 -7.64 -9.27 -16.02
N MET A 277 -6.41 -9.75 -16.24
CA MET A 277 -5.83 -9.85 -17.56
C MET A 277 -6.67 -10.79 -18.46
N PRO A 278 -6.85 -10.46 -19.75
CA PRO A 278 -7.39 -11.40 -20.71
C PRO A 278 -6.56 -12.69 -20.76
N GLU A 279 -7.19 -13.80 -21.11
CA GLU A 279 -6.49 -15.09 -21.21
C GLU A 279 -5.29 -15.01 -22.16
N GLY A 280 -4.18 -15.65 -21.76
CA GLY A 280 -2.92 -15.62 -22.50
C GLY A 280 -2.07 -14.36 -22.29
N GLN A 281 -2.55 -13.37 -21.53
CA GLN A 281 -1.77 -12.19 -21.16
C GLN A 281 -1.28 -12.26 -19.71
N LEU A 282 -0.12 -11.67 -19.44
CA LEU A 282 0.50 -11.64 -18.12
C LEU A 282 0.79 -10.19 -17.67
N PRO A 283 0.69 -9.90 -16.35
CA PRO A 283 1.01 -8.59 -15.80
C PRO A 283 2.48 -8.23 -15.99
N ARG A 284 2.74 -6.93 -16.09
CA ARG A 284 4.08 -6.34 -16.07
C ARG A 284 4.05 -5.08 -15.23
N THR A 285 5.07 -4.82 -14.43
CA THR A 285 5.13 -3.62 -13.60
C THR A 285 5.13 -2.34 -14.43
N GLY A 286 5.79 -2.34 -15.60
CA GLY A 286 5.81 -1.20 -16.51
C GLY A 286 4.43 -0.66 -16.89
N SER A 287 3.41 -1.52 -17.00
CA SER A 287 2.05 -1.10 -17.39
C SER A 287 1.26 -0.42 -16.28
N VAL A 288 1.72 -0.48 -15.02
CA VAL A 288 1.01 0.05 -13.85
C VAL A 288 1.79 1.14 -13.10
N ILE A 289 3.05 1.40 -13.48
CA ILE A 289 3.86 2.45 -12.85
C ILE A 289 3.14 3.81 -12.98
N GLY A 290 3.07 4.55 -11.87
CA GLY A 290 2.39 5.84 -11.79
C GLY A 290 0.86 5.77 -11.66
N SER A 291 0.25 4.59 -11.78
CA SER A 291 -1.20 4.38 -11.64
C SER A 291 -1.56 3.67 -10.34
N ASN A 292 -2.83 3.78 -9.92
CA ASN A 292 -3.39 3.05 -8.78
C ASN A 292 -3.92 1.67 -9.17
N ALA A 293 -3.59 1.17 -10.38
CA ALA A 293 -4.08 -0.12 -10.84
C ALA A 293 -3.28 -1.29 -10.28
N ALA A 294 -3.94 -2.43 -10.20
CA ALA A 294 -3.35 -3.76 -10.04
C ALA A 294 -3.75 -4.61 -11.25
N HIS A 295 -2.77 -5.17 -11.96
CA HIS A 295 -3.03 -6.12 -13.04
C HIS A 295 -2.84 -7.54 -12.50
N VAL A 296 -3.85 -8.39 -12.64
CA VAL A 296 -3.91 -9.75 -12.08
C VAL A 296 -4.04 -10.76 -13.21
N ALA A 297 -3.24 -11.82 -13.23
CA ALA A 297 -3.49 -13.00 -14.05
C ALA A 297 -3.47 -14.27 -13.20
N VAL A 298 -4.21 -15.28 -13.64
CA VAL A 298 -4.30 -16.57 -12.97
C VAL A 298 -4.08 -17.71 -13.95
N ALA A 299 -3.44 -18.77 -13.48
CA ALA A 299 -3.18 -19.98 -14.24
C ALA A 299 -3.19 -21.21 -13.32
N LEU A 300 -3.30 -22.38 -13.93
CA LEU A 300 -3.20 -23.69 -13.27
C LEU A 300 -2.06 -24.47 -13.93
N ASP A 301 -1.08 -24.87 -13.13
CA ASP A 301 -0.14 -25.92 -13.50
C ASP A 301 -0.74 -27.27 -13.10
N GLU A 302 -1.35 -27.97 -14.06
CA GLU A 302 -2.03 -29.25 -13.82
C GLU A 302 -1.06 -30.35 -13.38
N ALA A 303 0.17 -30.36 -13.91
CA ALA A 303 1.16 -31.39 -13.58
C ALA A 303 1.70 -31.23 -12.15
N ALA A 304 1.82 -29.99 -11.68
CA ALA A 304 2.23 -29.67 -10.32
C ALA A 304 1.05 -29.51 -9.33
N GLU A 305 -0.21 -29.68 -9.78
CA GLU A 305 -1.42 -29.38 -9.00
C GLU A 305 -1.36 -27.99 -8.33
N THR A 306 -0.83 -27.00 -9.03
CA THR A 306 -0.45 -25.71 -8.44
C THR A 306 -1.19 -24.56 -9.11
N PHE A 307 -1.93 -23.82 -8.30
CA PHE A 307 -2.48 -22.52 -8.67
C PHE A 307 -1.35 -21.49 -8.74
N VAL A 308 -1.38 -20.63 -9.77
CA VAL A 308 -0.47 -19.51 -9.92
C VAL A 308 -1.26 -18.24 -10.15
N ALA A 309 -1.07 -17.24 -9.28
CA ALA A 309 -1.52 -15.87 -9.49
C ALA A 309 -0.32 -14.94 -9.65
N ILE A 310 -0.37 -14.08 -10.66
CA ILE A 310 0.61 -13.02 -10.89
C ILE A 310 -0.09 -11.68 -10.66
N VAL A 311 0.51 -10.79 -9.88
CA VAL A 311 0.04 -9.42 -9.69
C VAL A 311 1.14 -8.41 -9.94
N ALA A 312 0.84 -7.37 -10.71
CA ALA A 312 1.67 -6.18 -10.85
C ALA A 312 0.98 -4.94 -10.24
N ILE A 313 1.69 -4.19 -9.40
CA ILE A 313 1.29 -2.88 -8.87
C ILE A 313 2.45 -1.89 -8.90
N ASP A 314 2.17 -0.58 -8.90
CA ASP A 314 3.15 0.40 -8.43
C ASP A 314 3.20 0.36 -6.89
N ASN A 315 4.37 0.05 -6.33
CA ASN A 315 4.58 -0.07 -4.89
C ASN A 315 4.39 1.24 -4.13
N LEU A 316 4.57 2.39 -4.77
CA LEU A 316 4.37 3.71 -4.16
C LEU A 316 2.95 4.24 -4.38
N VAL A 317 2.23 3.79 -5.42
CA VAL A 317 0.84 4.19 -5.66
C VAL A 317 -0.11 3.18 -5.01
N LYS A 318 -0.57 2.15 -5.71
CA LYS A 318 -1.51 1.16 -5.14
C LYS A 318 -0.94 0.44 -3.91
N GLY A 319 0.39 0.31 -3.84
CA GLY A 319 1.07 -0.26 -2.67
C GLY A 319 1.28 0.69 -1.48
N THR A 320 1.06 2.02 -1.63
CA THR A 320 1.30 3.00 -0.55
C THR A 320 0.39 4.25 -0.67
N GLY A 321 0.83 5.29 -1.39
CA GLY A 321 0.19 6.61 -1.41
C GLY A 321 -1.16 6.64 -2.13
N GLY A 322 -1.31 5.83 -3.18
CA GLY A 322 -2.57 5.62 -3.88
C GLY A 322 -3.60 4.90 -3.00
N ALA A 323 -3.20 3.85 -2.28
CA ALA A 323 -4.07 3.21 -1.29
C ALA A 323 -4.48 4.18 -0.17
N ALA A 324 -3.55 5.04 0.28
CA ALA A 324 -3.83 6.08 1.27
C ALA A 324 -4.88 7.09 0.76
N VAL A 325 -4.72 7.61 -0.47
CA VAL A 325 -5.67 8.56 -1.08
C VAL A 325 -7.01 7.90 -1.43
N GLN A 326 -7.02 6.66 -1.91
CA GLN A 326 -8.25 5.90 -2.18
C GLN A 326 -9.08 5.73 -0.90
N SER A 327 -8.40 5.40 0.20
CA SER A 327 -9.02 5.27 1.52
C SER A 327 -9.46 6.63 2.09
N MET A 328 -8.68 7.70 1.84
CA MET A 328 -9.08 9.07 2.18
C MET A 328 -10.41 9.44 1.50
N ASN A 329 -10.55 9.16 0.21
CA ASN A 329 -11.77 9.48 -0.54
C ASN A 329 -12.99 8.79 0.09
N LEU A 330 -12.88 7.50 0.44
CA LEU A 330 -13.94 6.76 1.13
C LEU A 330 -14.26 7.37 2.50
N ALA A 331 -13.24 7.73 3.29
CA ALA A 331 -13.42 8.35 4.60
C ALA A 331 -14.11 9.73 4.54
N LEU A 332 -13.86 10.49 3.46
CA LEU A 332 -14.47 11.80 3.21
C LEU A 332 -15.80 11.73 2.45
N GLY A 333 -16.22 10.54 2.00
CA GLY A 333 -17.42 10.37 1.18
C GLY A 333 -17.30 10.92 -0.25
N TRP A 334 -16.06 11.08 -0.74
CA TRP A 334 -15.78 11.45 -2.13
C TRP A 334 -15.81 10.22 -3.04
N PRO A 335 -15.95 10.40 -4.37
CA PRO A 335 -15.81 9.28 -5.29
C PRO A 335 -14.45 8.59 -5.11
N GLU A 336 -14.48 7.27 -4.91
CA GLU A 336 -13.31 6.48 -4.49
C GLU A 336 -12.08 6.70 -5.40
N GLY A 337 -12.30 6.87 -6.70
CA GLY A 337 -11.23 7.09 -7.67
C GLY A 337 -10.82 8.53 -7.98
N GLU A 338 -11.34 9.53 -7.26
CA GLU A 338 -10.86 10.91 -7.45
C GLU A 338 -9.34 11.00 -7.23
N GLY A 339 -8.64 11.63 -8.20
CA GLY A 339 -7.18 11.79 -8.16
C GLY A 339 -6.37 10.51 -8.44
N LEU A 340 -7.02 9.41 -8.83
CA LEU A 340 -6.36 8.10 -8.98
C LEU A 340 -6.58 7.53 -10.39
N SER A 341 -5.56 7.63 -11.24
CA SER A 341 -5.58 7.03 -12.58
C SER A 341 -5.37 5.51 -12.54
N VAL A 342 -6.00 4.79 -13.46
CA VAL A 342 -5.71 3.38 -13.76
C VAL A 342 -4.67 3.21 -14.88
N VAL A 343 -4.37 4.28 -15.62
CA VAL A 343 -3.46 4.28 -16.77
C VAL A 343 -2.02 4.44 -16.30
N GLY A 344 -1.19 3.44 -16.52
CA GLY A 344 0.23 3.48 -16.23
C GLY A 344 1.03 4.39 -17.17
N VAL A 345 2.15 4.89 -16.67
CA VAL A 345 3.14 5.69 -17.39
C VAL A 345 4.25 4.74 -17.87
N ALA A 346 3.96 4.02 -18.95
CA ALA A 346 4.82 3.02 -19.58
C ALA A 346 5.78 3.65 -20.63
N PRO A 347 6.88 2.96 -20.99
CA PRO A 347 6.84 1.77 -21.87
C PRO A 347 6.90 0.40 -21.18
#